data_AF-A0A5P9HWH7-F1
#
_entry.id   AF-A0A5P9HWH7-F1
#
_cell.length_a   1.000
_cell.length_b   1.000
_cell.length_c   1.000
_cell.angle_alpha   90.00
_cell.angle_beta   90.00
_cell.angle_gamma   90.00
#
_symmetry.space_group_name_H-M   'P 1'
#
loop_
_entity.id
_entity.type
_entity.pdbx_description
1 polymer ?
#
loop_
_entity_poly.entity_id
_entity_poly.type
_entity_poly.pdbx_seq_one_letter_code
_entity_poly.pdbx_strand_id
1 'polypeptide(L)' 'MTQTQGTEEDVGRSPAERLSETSIVVRILFFLGVILSFWGGAIVIWGVPGLYLPALALVPVIWLFLLIISRA' A
#
# COMPACT_ATOMS: atom_id res chain seq x y z
N MET A 1 -9.07 -22.99 8.42
CA MET A 1 -10.46 -22.57 8.62
C MET A 1 -10.52 -21.04 8.65
N THR A 2 -10.69 -20.38 7.50
CA THR A 2 -10.96 -18.92 7.36
C THR A 2 -11.37 -18.61 5.90
N GLN A 3 -12.47 -19.19 5.39
CA GLN A 3 -12.97 -18.94 4.02
C GLN A 3 -14.49 -19.20 3.91
N THR A 4 -15.27 -18.55 4.77
CA THR A 4 -16.75 -18.56 4.69
C THR A 4 -17.39 -17.19 4.85
N GLN A 5 -16.63 -16.13 5.14
CA GLN A 5 -17.19 -14.79 5.44
C GLN A 5 -17.50 -13.94 4.19
N GLY A 6 -16.92 -14.26 3.02
CA GLY A 6 -17.06 -13.42 1.82
C GLY A 6 -18.41 -13.52 1.10
N THR A 7 -19.17 -14.59 1.31
CA THR A 7 -20.37 -14.89 0.50
C THR A 7 -21.66 -14.32 1.09
N GLU A 8 -21.71 -14.05 2.40
CA GLU A 8 -22.94 -13.56 3.06
C GLU A 8 -23.04 -12.01 3.07
N GLU A 9 -21.91 -11.29 3.18
CA GLU A 9 -21.91 -9.82 3.10
C GLU A 9 -22.25 -9.28 1.70
N ASP A 10 -21.96 -10.07 0.67
CA ASP A 10 -22.21 -9.68 -0.73
C ASP A 10 -23.71 -9.71 -1.09
N VAL A 11 -24.54 -10.43 -0.32
CA VAL A 11 -25.99 -10.58 -0.58
C VAL A 11 -26.79 -9.32 -0.19
N GLY A 12 -26.30 -8.52 0.77
CA GLY A 12 -26.97 -7.29 1.24
C GLY A 12 -26.51 -6.00 0.56
N ARG A 13 -25.41 -6.04 -0.20
CA ARG A 13 -24.75 -4.84 -0.72
C ARG A 13 -25.42 -4.34 -2.00
N SER A 14 -25.88 -3.08 -2.00
CA SER A 14 -26.56 -2.52 -3.18
C SER A 14 -25.59 -2.41 -4.37
N PRO A 15 -26.05 -2.54 -5.63
CA PRO A 15 -25.19 -2.43 -6.81
C PRO A 15 -24.36 -1.15 -6.85
N ALA A 16 -24.88 -0.04 -6.29
CA ALA A 16 -24.20 1.24 -6.23
C ALA A 16 -22.97 1.24 -5.30
N GLU A 17 -23.02 0.48 -4.20
CA GLU A 17 -21.94 0.41 -3.22
C GLU A 17 -20.77 -0.45 -3.75
N ARG A 18 -21.05 -1.58 -4.42
CA ARG A 18 -20.00 -2.40 -5.06
C ARG A 18 -19.21 -1.63 -6.13
N LEU A 19 -19.89 -0.76 -6.88
CA LEU A 19 -19.25 0.06 -7.92
C LEU A 19 -18.31 1.11 -7.30
N SER A 20 -18.66 1.66 -6.13
CA SER A 20 -17.82 2.62 -5.42
C SER A 20 -16.57 1.93 -4.82
N GLU A 21 -16.74 0.76 -4.19
CA GLU A 21 -15.64 -0.07 -3.70
C GLU A 21 -14.68 -0.47 -4.82
N THR A 22 -15.21 -0.96 -5.95
CA THR A 22 -14.40 -1.34 -7.11
C THR A 22 -13.60 -0.14 -7.64
N SER A 23 -14.23 1.03 -7.72
CA SER A 23 -13.57 2.25 -8.17
C SER A 23 -12.45 2.69 -7.23
N ILE A 24 -12.64 2.52 -5.91
CA ILE A 24 -11.60 2.79 -4.90
C ILE A 24 -10.44 1.81 -5.06
N VAL A 25 -10.72 0.51 -5.19
CA VAL A 25 -9.68 -0.52 -5.38
C VAL A 25 -8.88 -0.26 -6.65
N VAL A 26 -9.55 0.01 -7.76
CA VAL A 26 -8.90 0.35 -9.04
C VAL A 26 -8.01 1.57 -8.88
N ARG A 27 -8.48 2.60 -8.17
CA ARG A 27 -7.70 3.82 -7.92
C ARG A 27 -6.46 3.54 -7.06
N ILE A 28 -6.60 2.76 -5.99
CA ILE A 28 -5.49 2.36 -5.11
C ILE A 28 -4.45 1.57 -5.91
N LEU A 29 -4.88 0.56 -6.67
CA LEU A 29 -3.99 -0.26 -7.49
C LEU A 29 -3.28 0.56 -8.56
N PHE A 30 -3.98 1.53 -9.17
CA PHE A 30 -3.38 2.45 -10.14
C PHE A 30 -2.29 3.30 -9.49
N PHE A 31 -2.58 3.94 -8.35
CA PHE A 31 -1.57 4.73 -7.62
C PHE A 31 -0.38 3.88 -7.18
N LEU A 32 -0.64 2.68 -6.65
CA LEU A 32 0.41 1.76 -6.23
C LEU A 32 1.27 1.33 -7.42
N GLY A 33 0.66 1.01 -8.56
CA GLY A 33 1.36 0.65 -9.79
C GLY A 33 2.23 1.79 -10.33
N VAL A 34 1.75 3.03 -10.28
CA VAL A 34 2.53 4.22 -10.65
C VAL A 34 3.72 4.41 -9.72
N ILE A 35 3.51 4.33 -8.41
CA ILE A 35 4.59 4.47 -7.42
C ILE A 35 5.65 3.37 -7.59
N LEU A 36 5.20 2.14 -7.84
CA LEU A 36 6.09 0.99 -8.02
C LEU A 36 6.85 1.07 -9.35
N SER A 37 6.21 1.58 -10.40
CA SER A 37 6.86 1.81 -11.71
C SER A 37 7.86 2.96 -11.65
N PHE A 38 7.55 4.04 -10.92
CA PHE A 38 8.49 5.15 -10.73
C PHE A 38 9.68 4.72 -9.86
N TRP A 39 9.44 3.91 -8.83
CA TRP A 39 10.48 3.30 -8.01
C TRP A 39 11.34 2.31 -8.81
N GLY A 40 10.71 1.42 -9.58
CA GLY A 40 11.40 0.49 -10.48
C GLY A 40 12.22 1.23 -11.54
N GLY A 41 11.68 2.31 -12.11
CA GLY A 41 12.41 3.18 -13.03
C GLY A 41 13.63 3.85 -12.38
N ALA A 42 13.49 4.32 -11.14
CA ALA A 42 14.61 4.85 -10.37
C ALA A 42 15.70 3.79 -10.13
N ILE A 43 15.32 2.53 -9.88
CA ILE A 43 16.27 1.41 -9.78
C ILE A 43 16.96 1.16 -11.12
N VAL A 44 16.28 1.24 -12.26
CA VAL A 44 16.92 0.99 -13.56
C VAL A 44 17.87 2.12 -13.97
N ILE A 45 17.47 3.38 -13.72
CA ILE A 45 18.26 4.55 -14.15
C ILE A 45 19.49 4.76 -13.26
N TRP A 46 19.34 4.61 -11.94
CA TRP A 46 20.42 4.89 -10.98
C TRP A 46 21.07 3.63 -10.44
N GLY A 47 20.40 2.47 -10.51
CA GLY A 47 20.86 1.22 -9.94
C GLY A 47 20.59 1.15 -8.43
N VAL A 48 21.65 0.82 -7.70
CA VAL A 48 21.72 0.69 -6.24
C VAL A 48 21.22 1.94 -5.45
N PRO A 49 21.47 3.20 -5.85
CA PRO A 49 20.91 4.39 -5.18
C PRO A 49 19.38 4.42 -5.18
N GLY A 50 18.73 3.92 -6.24
CA GLY A 50 17.27 3.82 -6.34
C GLY A 50 16.68 2.83 -5.32
N LEU A 51 17.43 1.76 -5.03
CA LEU A 51 17.08 0.78 -4.00
C LEU A 51 17.24 1.35 -2.58
N TYR A 52 18.21 2.24 -2.37
CA TYR A 52 18.45 2.86 -1.06
C TYR A 52 17.43 3.93 -0.68
N LEU A 53 16.70 4.56 -1.61
CA LEU A 53 15.68 5.58 -1.29
C LEU A 53 14.63 5.12 -0.27
N PRO A 54 13.92 3.98 -0.44
CA PRO A 54 12.98 3.50 0.57
C PRO A 54 13.67 3.07 1.87
N ALA A 55 14.85 2.44 1.78
CA ALA A 55 15.59 2.00 2.96
C ALA A 55 16.05 3.18 3.82
N LEU A 56 16.66 4.21 3.20
CA LEU A 56 17.12 5.43 3.86
C LEU A 56 15.97 6.25 4.44
N ALA A 57 14.81 6.30 3.77
CA ALA A 57 13.62 6.95 4.31
C ALA A 57 13.06 6.22 5.54
N LEU A 58 13.13 4.88 5.58
CA LEU A 58 12.63 4.08 6.69
C LEU A 58 13.51 4.16 7.95
N VAL A 59 14.82 4.38 7.82
CA VAL A 59 15.74 4.49 8.98
C VAL A 59 15.28 5.55 10.01
N PRO A 60 15.07 6.83 9.65
CA PRO A 60 14.60 7.84 10.61
C PRO A 60 13.17 7.59 11.07
N VAL A 61 12.31 6.99 10.23
CA VAL A 61 10.92 6.66 10.58
C VAL A 61 10.87 5.62 11.70
N ILE A 62 11.63 4.53 11.56
CA ILE A 62 11.72 3.49 12.58
C ILE A 62 12.30 4.07 13.87
N TRP A 63 13.35 4.89 13.76
CA TRP A 63 13.94 5.55 14.92
C TRP A 63 12.93 6.44 15.67
N LEU A 64 12.14 7.23 14.95
CA LEU A 64 11.08 8.06 15.53
C LEU A 64 9.99 7.20 16.18
N PHE A 65 9.60 6.10 15.53
CA PHE A 65 8.62 5.15 16.07
C PHE A 65 9.10 4.53 17.39
N LEU A 66 10.37 4.12 17.45
CA LEU A 66 10.99 3.58 18.65
C LEU A 66 11.03 4.62 19.77
N LEU A 67 11.35 5.88 19.46
CA LEU A 67 11.31 6.95 20.46
C LEU A 67 9.90 7.19 21.00
N ILE A 68 8.88 7.18 20.12
CA ILE A 68 7.47 7.36 20.52
C ILE A 68 6.99 6.21 21.40
N ILE A 69 7.35 4.97 21.09
CA ILE A 69 6.96 3.81 21.92
C ILE A 69 7.75 3.79 23.23
N SER A 70 9.04 4.12 23.21
CA SER A 70 9.88 4.12 24.41
C SER A 70 9.51 5.23 25.40
N ARG A 71 8.84 6.29 24.95
CA ARG A 71 8.36 7.38 25.81
C ARG A 71 6.90 7.23 26.25
N ALA A 72 6.19 6.22 25.72
CA ALA A 72 4.82 5.88 26.10
C ALA A 72 4.85 4.89 27.28
#